data_AF-A0A6A9QKN2-F1
#
_entry.id   AF-A0A6A9QKN2-F1
#
_cell.length_a   1.000
_cell.length_b   1.000
_cell.length_c   1.000
_cell.angle_alpha   90.00
_cell.angle_beta   90.00
_cell.angle_gamma   90.00
#
_symmetry.space_group_name_H-M   'P 1'
#
loop_
_entity.id
_entity.type
_entity.pdbx_description
1 polymer ?
#
loop_
_entity_poly.entity_id
_entity_poly.type
_entity_poly.pdbx_seq_one_letter_code
_entity_poly.pdbx_strand_id
1 'polypeptide(L)'
;MAVIEVGRICVKTRGKDAGKKVVIVDIIDENFVLVTGPKDVNGVKRKRTNILHIDPTDKKIEVNKGATDEEVKNALQQASLLDFQKEVVKPKMTVI
;
A
#
# COMPACT_ATOMS: atom_id res chain seq x y z
N MET A 1 -4.74 -4.01 17.04
CA MET A 1 -5.85 -4.42 16.16
C MET A 1 -5.69 -3.65 14.86
N ALA A 2 -5.34 -4.32 13.77
CA ALA A 2 -4.98 -3.63 12.53
C ALA A 2 -6.25 -3.09 11.85
N VAL A 3 -6.48 -1.79 12.01
CA VAL A 3 -7.59 -1.08 11.40
C VAL A 3 -7.20 -0.84 9.94
N ILE A 4 -7.76 -1.65 9.05
CA ILE A 4 -7.63 -1.47 7.61
C ILE A 4 -8.43 -0.22 7.27
N GLU A 5 -7.73 0.90 7.19
CA GLU A 5 -8.30 2.20 6.90
C GLU A 5 -7.73 2.74 5.59
N VAL A 6 -8.51 3.61 4.96
CA VAL A 6 -8.03 4.42 3.85
C VAL A 6 -6.81 5.23 4.31
N GLY A 7 -5.77 5.23 3.48
CA GLY A 7 -4.50 5.88 3.77
C GLY A 7 -3.54 5.08 4.64
N ARG A 8 -3.87 3.84 5.05
CA ARG A 8 -2.85 2.99 5.69
C ARG A 8 -1.79 2.56 4.66
N ILE A 9 -0.52 2.62 5.06
CA ILE A 9 0.57 2.00 4.30
C ILE A 9 0.64 0.53 4.71
N CYS A 10 0.79 -0.34 3.72
CA CYS A 10 0.90 -1.76 3.94
C CYS A 10 1.97 -2.38 3.04
N VAL A 11 2.51 -3.53 3.44
CA VAL A 11 3.45 -4.32 2.64
C VAL A 11 2.69 -5.45 1.97
N LYS A 12 2.94 -5.68 0.68
CA LYS A 12 2.47 -6.92 0.04
C LYS A 12 3.35 -8.09 0.44
N THR A 13 2.75 -9.11 1.02
CA THR A 13 3.48 -10.32 1.43
C THR A 13 3.59 -11.31 0.28
N ARG A 14 2.62 -11.32 -0.66
CA ARG A 14 2.50 -12.33 -1.72
C ARG A 14 2.23 -11.74 -3.11
N GLY A 15 2.69 -12.45 -4.15
CA GLY A 15 2.46 -12.16 -5.57
C GLY A 15 3.59 -11.41 -6.28
N LYS A 16 3.33 -10.93 -7.51
CA LYS A 16 4.34 -10.24 -8.36
C LYS A 16 4.92 -8.97 -7.75
N ASP A 17 4.17 -8.32 -6.85
CA ASP A 17 4.60 -7.13 -6.12
C ASP A 17 4.90 -7.43 -4.64
N ALA A 18 5.24 -8.68 -4.31
CA ALA A 18 5.65 -9.05 -2.97
C ALA A 18 6.90 -8.24 -2.55
N GLY A 19 6.90 -7.78 -1.31
CA GLY A 19 7.93 -6.93 -0.73
C GLY A 19 7.77 -5.43 -0.99
N LYS A 20 6.87 -5.04 -1.88
CA LYS A 20 6.59 -3.63 -2.15
C LYS A 20 5.56 -3.07 -1.18
N LYS A 21 5.76 -1.80 -0.82
CA LYS A 21 4.84 -1.02 0.00
C LYS A 21 3.77 -0.36 -0.88
N VAL A 22 2.54 -0.44 -0.42
CA VAL A 22 1.32 0.01 -1.09
C VAL A 22 0.45 0.78 -0.11
N VAL A 23 -0.39 1.65 -0.63
CA VAL A 23 -1.30 2.51 0.12
C VAL A 23 -2.73 2.13 -0.20
N ILE A 24 -3.56 1.95 0.82
CA ILE A 24 -4.98 1.68 0.64
C ILE A 24 -5.68 2.98 0.26
N VAL A 25 -6.34 2.99 -0.91
CA VAL A 25 -7.10 4.14 -1.42
C VAL A 25 -8.60 3.96 -1.16
N ASP A 26 -9.05 2.71 -1.21
CA ASP A 26 -10.45 2.38 -1.06
C ASP A 26 -10.63 0.98 -0.47
N ILE A 27 -11.72 0.78 0.25
CA ILE A 27 -12.18 -0.50 0.76
C ILE A 27 -13.41 -0.86 -0.06
N ILE A 28 -13.29 -1.90 -0.89
CA ILE A 28 -14.36 -2.32 -1.80
C ILE A 28 -15.33 -3.21 -1.00
N ASP A 29 -14.78 -4.25 -0.39
CA ASP A 29 -15.51 -5.24 0.41
C ASP A 29 -14.69 -5.63 1.64
N GLU A 30 -15.27 -6.48 2.51
CA GLU A 30 -14.60 -7.05 3.68
C GLU A 30 -13.32 -7.83 3.36
N ASN A 31 -13.19 -8.36 2.14
CA ASN A 31 -12.03 -9.15 1.71
C ASN A 31 -11.10 -8.42 0.75
N PHE A 32 -11.57 -7.34 0.12
CA PHE A 32 -10.87 -6.70 -0.99
C PHE A 32 -10.70 -5.21 -0.79
N VAL A 33 -9.47 -4.77 -0.97
CA VAL A 33 -9.08 -3.36 -0.92
C VAL A 33 -8.50 -2.92 -2.25
N LEU A 34 -8.71 -1.65 -2.58
CA LEU A 34 -8.07 -0.96 -3.68
C LEU A 34 -6.78 -0.35 -3.18
N VAL A 35 -5.67 -0.83 -3.72
CA VAL A 35 -4.33 -0.38 -3.35
C VAL A 35 -3.69 0.34 -4.52
N THR A 36 -2.98 1.42 -4.22
CA THR A 36 -2.11 2.12 -5.17
C THR A 36 -0.69 2.18 -4.61
N GLY A 37 0.29 2.25 -5.49
CA GLY A 37 1.65 2.61 -5.13
C GLY A 37 2.19 3.41 -6.29
N PRO A 38 2.22 4.76 -6.21
CA PRO A 38 2.40 5.62 -7.37
C PRO A 38 3.49 5.08 -8.30
N LYS A 39 3.18 4.94 -9.59
CA LYS A 39 4.08 4.26 -10.56
C LYS A 39 5.49 4.84 -10.52
N ASP A 40 5.59 6.14 -10.35
CA ASP A 40 6.86 6.89 -10.27
C ASP A 40 7.71 6.51 -9.04
N VAL A 41 7.08 5.98 -7.98
CA VAL A 41 7.73 5.70 -6.70
C VAL A 41 8.05 4.21 -6.57
N ASN A 42 7.04 3.34 -6.75
CA ASN A 42 7.17 1.90 -6.48
C ASN A 42 6.77 0.99 -7.67
N GLY A 43 6.33 1.59 -8.78
CA GLY A 43 5.90 0.86 -9.98
C GLY A 43 4.66 -0.01 -9.79
N VAL A 44 3.89 0.16 -8.71
CA VAL A 44 2.70 -0.66 -8.43
C VAL A 44 1.48 -0.02 -9.08
N LYS A 45 0.89 -0.69 -10.06
CA LYS A 45 -0.36 -0.22 -10.66
C LYS A 45 -1.50 -0.29 -9.64
N ARG A 46 -2.42 0.67 -9.70
CA ARG A 46 -3.69 0.63 -8.97
C ARG A 46 -4.40 -0.68 -9.27
N LYS A 47 -4.67 -1.47 -8.23
CA LYS A 47 -5.26 -2.80 -8.37
C LYS A 47 -6.06 -3.20 -7.14
N ARG A 48 -7.06 -4.05 -7.37
CA ARG A 48 -7.76 -4.76 -6.30
C ARG A 48 -6.85 -5.84 -5.73
N THR A 49 -6.73 -5.90 -4.42
CA THR A 49 -5.95 -6.93 -3.72
C THR A 49 -6.73 -7.45 -2.53
N ASN A 50 -6.59 -8.75 -2.26
CA ASN A 50 -7.16 -9.36 -1.07
C ASN A 50 -6.38 -8.92 0.19
N ILE A 51 -7.10 -8.60 1.25
CA ILE A 51 -6.57 -8.20 2.56
C ILE A 51 -5.58 -9.24 3.11
N LEU A 52 -5.81 -10.53 2.90
CA LEU A 52 -4.92 -11.62 3.35
C LEU A 52 -3.50 -11.56 2.78
N HIS A 53 -3.29 -10.82 1.68
CA HIS A 53 -1.99 -10.69 1.01
C HIS A 53 -1.24 -9.42 1.39
N ILE A 54 -1.79 -8.65 2.33
CA ILE A 54 -1.32 -7.34 2.72
C ILE A 54 -1.09 -7.36 4.22
N ASP A 55 0.06 -6.85 4.65
CA ASP A 55 0.38 -6.66 6.06
C ASP A 55 0.42 -5.16 6.37
N PRO A 56 -0.48 -4.63 7.21
CA PRO A 56 -0.54 -3.21 7.52
C PRO A 56 0.65 -2.79 8.39
N THR A 57 1.23 -1.64 8.05
CA THR A 57 2.29 -1.00 8.84
C THR A 57 1.72 0.05 9.78
N ASP A 58 2.51 0.46 10.77
CA ASP A 58 2.12 1.48 11.74
C ASP A 58 1.90 2.86 11.11
N LYS A 59 2.46 3.09 9.92
CA LYS A 59 2.38 4.36 9.20
C LYS A 59 1.03 4.54 8.49
N LYS A 60 0.49 5.75 8.61
CA LYS A 60 -0.72 6.21 7.94
C LYS A 60 -0.43 7.53 7.23
N ILE A 61 -1.10 7.72 6.11
CA ILE A 61 -1.17 8.97 5.37
C ILE A 61 -2.63 9.42 5.35
N GLU A 62 -2.85 10.71 5.40
CA GLU A 62 -4.19 11.28 5.28
C GLU A 62 -4.51 11.43 3.80
N VAL A 63 -5.41 10.58 3.30
CA VAL A 63 -5.93 10.63 1.93
C VAL A 63 -7.42 10.36 1.94
N ASN A 64 -8.13 11.01 1.02
CA ASN A 64 -9.57 10.79 0.85
C ASN A 64 -9.86 9.46 0.14
N LYS A 65 -11.05 8.92 0.39
CA LYS A 65 -11.53 7.71 -0.27
C LYS A 65 -11.57 7.95 -1.79
N GLY A 66 -10.90 7.09 -2.55
CA GLY A 66 -10.88 7.19 -4.01
C GLY A 66 -9.81 8.12 -4.59
N ALA A 67 -8.90 8.67 -3.77
CA ALA A 67 -7.84 9.58 -4.18
C ALA A 67 -7.11 9.17 -5.48
N THR A 68 -6.71 10.18 -6.25
CA THR A 68 -5.94 10.01 -7.49
C THR A 68 -4.46 9.74 -7.18
N ASP A 69 -3.74 9.22 -8.18
CA ASP A 69 -2.32 8.89 -8.00
C ASP A 69 -1.47 10.13 -7.66
N GLU A 70 -1.90 11.31 -8.12
CA GLU A 70 -1.26 12.61 -7.83
C GLU A 70 -1.47 13.04 -6.36
N GLU A 71 -2.69 12.93 -5.86
CA GLU A 71 -3.01 13.25 -4.46
C GLU A 71 -2.24 12.33 -3.50
N VAL A 72 -2.16 11.04 -3.83
CA VAL A 72 -1.38 10.08 -3.02
C VAL A 72 0.11 10.42 -3.05
N LYS A 73 0.63 10.89 -4.19
CA LYS A 73 2.03 11.33 -4.31
C LYS A 73 2.30 12.57 -3.46
N ASN A 74 1.39 13.55 -3.47
CA ASN A 74 1.50 14.75 -2.64
C ASN A 74 1.42 14.42 -1.15
N ALA A 75 0.48 13.56 -0.74
CA ALA A 75 0.37 13.10 0.64
C ALA A 75 1.63 12.35 1.11
N LEU A 76 2.23 11.53 0.23
CA LEU A 76 3.49 10.84 0.51
C LEU A 76 4.68 11.79 0.64
N GLN A 77 4.71 12.86 -0.17
CA GLN A 77 5.72 13.92 -0.06
C GLN A 77 5.57 14.69 1.25
N GLN A 78 4.36 15.09 1.60
CA GLN A 78 4.06 15.79 2.86
C GLN A 78 4.44 14.95 4.07
N ALA A 79 4.16 13.65 4.03
CA ALA A 79 4.53 12.72 5.10
C ALA A 79 6.04 12.42 5.14
N SER A 80 6.85 12.86 4.16
CA SER A 80 8.27 12.50 3.99
C SER A 80 8.51 10.98 4.02
N LEU A 81 7.54 10.19 3.53
CA LEU A 81 7.58 8.73 3.54
C LEU A 81 8.03 8.13 2.21
N LEU A 82 8.54 8.95 1.29
CA LEU A 82 8.99 8.52 -0.03
C LEU A 82 10.10 7.47 0.04
N ASP A 83 11.09 7.68 0.89
CA ASP A 83 12.20 6.72 1.06
C ASP A 83 11.70 5.42 1.67
N PHE A 84 10.81 5.53 2.66
CA PHE A 84 10.16 4.37 3.24
C PHE A 84 9.34 3.60 2.21
N GLN A 85 8.66 4.27 1.28
CA GLN A 85 7.86 3.59 0.27
C GLN A 85 8.72 2.86 -0.77
N LYS A 86 9.88 3.42 -1.15
CA LYS A 86 10.81 2.83 -2.12
C LYS A 86 11.54 1.60 -1.60
N GLU A 87 11.73 1.50 -0.29
CA GLU A 87 12.36 0.33 0.30
C GLU A 87 11.53 -0.94 0.08
N VAL A 88 12.08 -1.82 -0.74
CA VAL A 88 11.56 -3.16 -0.95
C VAL A 88 12.02 -4.03 0.22
N VAL A 89 11.05 -4.42 1.06
CA VAL A 89 11.30 -5.41 2.10
C VAL A 89 11.36 -6.75 1.40
N LYS A 90 12.48 -7.48 1.44
CA LYS A 90 12.52 -8.85 0.92
C LYS A 90 11.65 -9.73 1.83
N PRO A 91 10.46 -10.19 1.41
CA PRO A 91 9.71 -11.12 2.24
C PRO A 91 10.55 -12.40 2.31
N LYS A 92 10.77 -12.93 3.52
CA LYS A 92 11.32 -14.28 3.67
C LYS A 92 10.34 -15.21 2.97
N MET A 93 10.70 -15.73 1.80
CA MET A 93 9.94 -16.81 1.17
C MET A 93 10.08 -18.01 2.10
N THR A 94 9.09 -18.26 2.94
CA THR A 94 8.93 -19.59 3.53
C THR A 94 8.51 -20.49 2.38
N VAL A 95 9.51 -21.17 1.79
CA VAL A 95 9.27 -22.35 0.97
C VAL A 95 8.66 -23.37 1.94
N ILE A 96 7.36 -23.64 1.77
CA ILE A 96 6.70 -24.80 2.37
C ILE A 96 6.92 -25.95 1.41
#